data_AF-A0A645H0V0-F1
#
_entry.id   AF-A0A645H0V0-F1
#
_cell.length_a   1.000
_cell.length_b   1.000
_cell.length_c   1.000
_cell.angle_alpha   90.00
_cell.angle_beta   90.00
_cell.angle_gamma   90.00
#
_symmetry.space_group_name_H-M   'P 1'
#
loop_
_entity.id
_entity.type
_entity.pdbx_description
1 polymer ?
#
loop_
_entity_poly.entity_id
_entity_poly.type
_entity_poly.pdbx_seq_one_letter_code
_entity_poly.pdbx_strand_id
1 'polypeptide(L)'
;MVDVAKNEFRVPLSAYRSGINNDGAFVVDIKPNIAIIDSINESRQDPYELIPTDKYSLVSSVEMKDGEELAKFDLIVDLKFLLDNFPDKIFAMGVEISSDQRETNPKLSTTAVIIYTRIVKPTANFTYSINSSQAHQVNFSNSSLMSTAYVWDFGDGTAVTDETSPAHTYSSAGTYTVTLTAVGITGEQDKSIKTIEVIVP
;
A
#
# COMPACT_ATOMS: atom_id res chain seq x y z
N MET A 1 2.93 -0.50 5.21
CA MET A 1 3.82 -0.12 4.10
C MET A 1 4.04 -1.36 3.25
N VAL A 2 3.92 -1.24 1.93
CA VAL A 2 4.18 -2.33 0.98
C VAL A 2 5.64 -2.20 0.51
N ASP A 3 6.44 -3.25 0.65
CA ASP A 3 7.78 -3.36 0.06
C ASP A 3 7.77 -4.53 -0.93
N VAL A 4 7.51 -4.19 -2.20
CA VAL A 4 7.38 -5.16 -3.29
C VAL A 4 8.71 -5.90 -3.54
N ALA A 5 9.85 -5.21 -3.38
CA ALA A 5 11.17 -5.79 -3.62
C ALA A 5 11.49 -6.90 -2.62
N LYS A 6 11.00 -6.79 -1.39
CA LYS A 6 11.19 -7.79 -0.34
C LYS A 6 10.03 -8.78 -0.19
N ASN A 7 8.96 -8.64 -0.98
CA ASN A 7 7.71 -9.39 -0.80
C ASN A 7 7.07 -9.19 0.58
N GLU A 8 7.07 -7.96 1.11
CA GLU A 8 6.63 -7.66 2.47
C GLU A 8 5.47 -6.67 2.52
N PHE A 9 4.46 -6.99 3.31
CA PHE A 9 3.46 -6.06 3.82
C PHE A 9 3.77 -5.78 5.29
N ARG A 10 4.27 -4.58 5.58
CA ARG A 10 4.69 -4.16 6.92
C ARG A 10 3.59 -3.39 7.63
N VAL A 11 3.20 -3.83 8.81
CA VAL A 11 2.31 -3.14 9.73
C VAL A 11 3.16 -2.57 10.87
N PRO A 12 3.46 -1.25 10.87
CA PRO A 12 4.22 -0.64 11.93
C PRO A 12 3.37 -0.57 13.20
N LEU A 13 3.91 -1.11 14.28
CA LEU A 13 3.31 -1.14 15.61
C LEU A 13 4.26 -0.47 16.60
N SER A 14 3.75 -0.14 17.77
CA SER A 14 4.57 0.42 18.84
C SER A 14 4.00 0.06 20.21
N ALA A 15 4.89 -0.24 21.14
CA ALA A 15 4.59 -0.23 22.55
C ALA A 15 4.77 1.18 23.07
N TYR A 16 3.81 1.67 23.86
CA TYR A 16 3.82 2.99 24.46
C TYR A 16 4.07 2.89 25.96
N ARG A 17 5.04 3.64 26.46
CA ARG A 17 5.23 3.85 27.90
C ARG A 17 4.44 5.07 28.33
N SER A 18 3.63 4.90 29.37
CA SER A 18 2.91 5.99 30.03
C SER A 18 3.55 6.31 31.38
N GLY A 19 3.71 7.60 31.72
CA GLY A 19 4.29 8.05 32.99
C GLY A 19 4.81 9.48 32.90
N ILE A 20 5.11 10.10 34.06
CA ILE A 20 5.77 11.42 34.11
C ILE A 20 7.30 11.26 34.04
N ASN A 21 7.83 10.14 34.52
CA ASN A 21 9.27 9.84 34.50
C ASN A 21 9.54 8.74 33.47
N ASN A 22 10.39 9.05 32.49
CA ASN A 22 10.77 8.15 31.39
C ASN A 22 12.17 7.54 31.59
N ASP A 23 12.58 7.39 32.85
CA ASP A 23 13.91 6.88 33.19
C ASP A 23 13.96 5.35 33.13
N GLY A 24 15.10 4.83 32.70
CA GLY A 24 15.46 3.42 32.64
C GLY A 24 14.95 2.74 31.37
N ALA A 25 15.85 2.07 30.67
CA ALA A 25 15.51 1.15 29.60
C ALA A 25 14.88 -0.14 30.17
N PHE A 26 13.97 -0.76 29.42
CA PHE A 26 13.38 -2.05 29.77
C PHE A 26 12.93 -2.80 28.51
N VAL A 27 12.74 -4.11 28.66
CA VAL A 27 12.29 -4.98 27.56
C VAL A 27 10.77 -5.09 27.55
N VAL A 28 10.20 -4.92 26.36
CA VAL A 28 8.81 -5.24 26.06
C VAL A 28 8.80 -6.55 25.29
N ASP A 29 8.17 -7.58 25.86
CA ASP A 29 7.90 -8.85 25.20
C ASP A 29 6.69 -8.70 24.27
N ILE A 30 6.74 -9.35 23.12
CA ILE A 30 5.73 -9.30 22.08
C ILE A 30 5.39 -10.73 21.67
N LYS A 31 4.10 -11.07 21.63
CA LYS A 31 3.63 -12.39 21.20
C LYS A 31 2.32 -12.31 20.39
N PRO A 32 2.07 -13.27 19.49
CA PRO A 32 0.74 -13.44 18.90
C PRO A 32 -0.30 -13.77 19.98
N ASN A 33 -1.50 -13.21 19.84
CA ASN A 33 -2.66 -13.52 20.66
C ASN A 33 -3.83 -13.86 19.74
N ILE A 34 -4.12 -15.14 19.56
CA ILE A 34 -5.22 -15.58 18.68
C ILE A 34 -6.59 -15.42 19.34
N ALA A 35 -6.65 -15.45 20.67
CA ALA A 35 -7.90 -15.46 21.43
C ALA A 35 -8.72 -14.17 21.19
N ILE A 36 -8.06 -13.02 21.03
CA ILE A 36 -8.77 -11.77 20.69
C ILE A 36 -9.47 -11.86 19.32
N ILE A 37 -8.87 -12.57 18.35
CA ILE A 37 -9.48 -12.76 17.03
C ILE A 37 -10.66 -13.74 17.12
N ASP A 38 -10.51 -14.81 17.90
CA ASP A 38 -11.61 -15.74 18.17
C ASP A 38 -12.82 -15.01 18.79
N SER A 39 -12.59 -14.19 19.83
CA SER A 39 -13.64 -13.38 20.46
C SER A 39 -14.27 -12.36 19.50
N ILE A 40 -13.48 -11.74 18.62
CA ILE A 40 -14.03 -10.84 17.58
C ILE A 40 -14.94 -11.62 16.63
N ASN A 41 -14.50 -12.82 16.20
CA ASN A 41 -15.20 -13.65 15.24
C ASN A 41 -16.53 -14.23 15.76
N GLU A 42 -16.69 -14.44 17.07
CA GLU A 42 -17.95 -14.92 17.67
C GLU A 42 -19.17 -14.08 17.29
N SER A 43 -18.98 -12.77 17.06
CA SER A 43 -20.06 -11.83 16.76
C SER A 43 -20.26 -11.57 15.26
N ARG A 44 -19.46 -12.18 14.39
CA ARG A 44 -19.39 -11.84 12.97
C ARG A 44 -20.10 -12.88 12.10
N GLN A 45 -20.81 -12.39 11.08
CA GLN A 45 -21.35 -13.24 10.01
C GLN A 45 -20.22 -13.78 9.11
N ASP A 46 -19.23 -12.93 8.81
CA ASP A 46 -18.04 -13.26 8.02
C ASP A 46 -16.79 -13.19 8.91
N PRO A 47 -16.34 -14.32 9.48
CA PRO A 47 -15.20 -14.35 10.39
C PRO A 47 -13.90 -14.04 9.65
N TYR A 48 -12.99 -13.37 10.36
CA TYR A 48 -11.63 -13.14 9.89
C TYR A 48 -10.81 -14.43 9.93
N GLU A 49 -9.98 -14.65 8.93
CA GLU A 49 -9.05 -15.78 8.90
C GLU A 49 -7.75 -15.41 9.62
N LEU A 50 -7.20 -16.31 10.42
CA LEU A 50 -5.90 -16.07 11.05
C LEU A 50 -4.80 -16.05 9.98
N ILE A 51 -3.83 -15.13 10.11
CA ILE A 51 -2.63 -15.16 9.28
C ILE A 51 -1.85 -16.45 9.62
N PRO A 52 -1.56 -17.33 8.64
CA PRO A 52 -0.80 -18.56 8.91
C PRO A 52 0.59 -18.28 9.46
N THR A 53 1.10 -19.14 10.34
CA THR A 53 2.37 -18.92 11.08
C THR A 53 3.60 -18.87 10.18
N ASP A 54 3.54 -19.45 8.99
CA ASP A 54 4.60 -19.37 7.98
C ASP A 54 4.49 -18.14 7.06
N LYS A 55 3.43 -17.34 7.20
CA LYS A 55 3.15 -16.17 6.36
C LYS A 55 3.38 -14.83 7.06
N TYR A 56 3.87 -14.84 8.29
CA TYR A 56 4.26 -13.62 8.98
C TYR A 56 5.57 -13.78 9.76
N SER A 57 6.18 -12.64 10.05
CA SER A 57 7.27 -12.49 11.00
C SER A 57 6.92 -11.39 12.00
N LEU A 58 7.04 -11.71 13.28
CA LEU A 58 6.82 -10.79 14.40
C LEU A 58 8.02 -10.91 15.34
N VAL A 59 8.61 -9.77 15.72
CA VAL A 59 9.68 -9.77 16.72
C VAL A 59 9.14 -10.24 18.07
N SER A 60 9.93 -11.00 18.82
CA SER A 60 9.54 -11.50 20.15
C SER A 60 9.68 -10.45 21.25
N SER A 61 10.46 -9.40 21.01
CA SER A 61 10.72 -8.35 21.98
C SER A 61 11.27 -7.10 21.32
N VAL A 62 11.11 -5.96 21.99
CA VAL A 62 11.73 -4.68 21.64
C VAL A 62 12.20 -3.97 22.91
N GLU A 63 13.33 -3.28 22.84
CA GLU A 63 13.80 -2.44 23.95
C GLU A 63 13.06 -1.09 23.93
N MET A 64 12.43 -0.74 25.05
CA MET A 64 12.09 0.64 25.35
C MET A 64 13.32 1.30 25.94
N LYS A 65 13.92 2.24 25.20
CA LYS A 65 15.15 2.91 25.62
C LYS A 65 14.89 3.95 26.71
N ASP A 66 15.94 4.30 27.42
CA ASP A 66 15.93 5.38 28.39
C ASP A 66 15.49 6.70 27.73
N GLY A 67 14.59 7.43 28.38
CA GLY A 67 13.99 8.67 27.86
C GLY A 67 12.95 8.51 26.74
N GLU A 68 12.81 7.34 26.10
CA GLU A 68 11.89 7.15 24.96
C GLU A 68 10.46 6.81 25.40
N GLU A 69 9.46 7.27 24.66
CA GLU A 69 8.05 6.96 24.94
C GLU A 69 7.52 5.81 24.09
N LEU A 70 8.21 5.50 22.98
CA LEU A 70 7.79 4.52 21.99
C LEU A 70 8.90 3.54 21.68
N ALA A 71 8.58 2.26 21.80
CA ALA A 71 9.38 1.17 21.24
C ALA A 71 8.67 0.66 19.99
N LYS A 72 9.25 0.93 18.82
CA LYS A 72 8.66 0.61 17.51
C LYS A 72 9.06 -0.78 17.06
N PHE A 73 8.13 -1.51 16.45
CA PHE A 73 8.37 -2.80 15.84
C PHE A 73 7.42 -3.03 14.66
N ASP A 74 7.75 -3.97 13.78
CA ASP A 74 6.91 -4.31 12.63
C ASP A 74 6.31 -5.71 12.81
N LEU A 75 5.04 -5.85 12.47
CA LEU A 75 4.49 -7.11 11.98
C LEU A 75 4.70 -7.15 10.46
N ILE A 76 5.41 -8.15 9.97
CA ILE A 76 5.68 -8.33 8.54
C ILE A 76 4.87 -9.50 8.05
N VAL A 77 4.07 -9.31 6.99
CA VAL A 77 3.25 -10.35 6.37
C VAL A 77 3.72 -10.57 4.93
N ASP A 78 3.72 -11.81 4.45
CA ASP A 78 4.09 -12.15 3.08
C ASP A 78 3.12 -11.48 2.08
N LEU A 79 3.67 -10.59 1.24
CA LEU A 79 2.87 -9.81 0.30
C LEU A 79 2.22 -10.68 -0.78
N LYS A 80 2.95 -11.65 -1.31
CA LYS A 80 2.46 -12.60 -2.31
C LYS A 80 1.30 -13.43 -1.76
N PHE A 81 1.39 -13.89 -0.51
CA PHE A 81 0.28 -14.57 0.15
C PHE A 81 -0.97 -13.70 0.21
N LEU A 82 -0.85 -12.42 0.57
CA LEU A 82 -2.00 -11.51 0.58
C LEU A 82 -2.58 -11.31 -0.82
N LEU A 83 -1.72 -11.19 -1.84
CA LEU A 83 -2.11 -11.03 -3.25
C LEU A 83 -2.80 -12.27 -3.83
N ASP A 84 -2.29 -13.47 -3.56
CA ASP A 84 -2.86 -14.74 -4.03
C ASP A 84 -4.26 -14.99 -3.43
N ASN A 85 -4.65 -14.22 -2.40
CA ASN A 85 -5.94 -14.31 -1.71
C ASN A 85 -6.87 -13.08 -1.94
N PHE A 86 -6.49 -12.15 -2.81
CA PHE A 86 -7.34 -11.03 -3.26
C PHE A 86 -8.57 -11.52 -4.06
N PRO A 87 -9.74 -10.82 -4.03
CA PRO A 87 -10.07 -9.63 -3.25
C PRO A 87 -10.83 -9.90 -1.95
N ASP A 88 -11.24 -11.14 -1.68
CA ASP A 88 -12.34 -11.36 -0.74
C ASP A 88 -11.90 -11.90 0.62
N LYS A 89 -10.61 -12.20 0.79
CA LYS A 89 -10.08 -12.66 2.07
C LYS A 89 -9.75 -11.49 2.99
N ILE A 90 -10.11 -11.65 4.26
CA ILE A 90 -9.72 -10.72 5.32
C ILE A 90 -8.95 -11.55 6.35
N PHE A 91 -7.66 -11.22 6.49
CA PHE A 91 -6.82 -11.87 7.47
C PHE A 91 -6.70 -11.04 8.73
N ALA A 92 -6.51 -11.68 9.88
CA ALA A 92 -6.34 -11.01 11.15
C ALA A 92 -5.29 -11.69 12.04
N MET A 93 -4.72 -10.90 12.94
CA MET A 93 -3.81 -11.35 13.97
C MET A 93 -3.98 -10.47 15.20
N GLY A 94 -4.09 -11.09 16.39
CA GLY A 94 -3.89 -10.34 17.63
C GLY A 94 -2.42 -10.29 18.01
N VAL A 95 -2.01 -9.17 18.57
CA VAL A 95 -0.67 -8.94 19.10
C VAL A 95 -0.82 -8.50 20.55
N GLU A 96 -0.07 -9.14 21.45
CA GLU A 96 -0.03 -8.82 22.87
C GLU A 96 1.38 -8.41 23.27
N ILE A 97 1.46 -7.42 24.15
CA ILE A 97 2.69 -6.98 24.80
C ILE A 97 2.67 -7.30 26.29
N SER A 98 3.84 -7.58 26.85
CA SER A 98 4.04 -7.74 28.29
C SER A 98 5.44 -7.28 28.70
N SER A 99 5.71 -7.21 29.99
CA SER A 99 7.05 -7.02 30.54
C SER A 99 7.12 -7.65 31.92
N ASP A 100 8.22 -8.30 32.25
CA ASP A 100 8.55 -8.74 33.61
C ASP A 100 9.16 -7.61 34.47
N GLN A 101 9.63 -6.53 33.82
CA GLN A 101 10.29 -5.38 34.43
C GLN A 101 9.34 -4.22 34.76
N ARG A 102 8.19 -4.14 34.08
CA ARG A 102 7.21 -3.05 34.23
C ARG A 102 5.78 -3.57 34.24
N GLU A 103 4.91 -2.92 35.00
CA GLU A 103 3.47 -3.18 34.94
C GLU A 103 2.91 -2.89 33.55
N THR A 104 2.05 -3.79 33.08
CA THR A 104 1.38 -3.66 31.79
C THR A 104 -0.12 -3.44 32.03
N ASN A 105 -0.71 -2.46 31.35
CA ASN A 105 -2.16 -2.23 31.44
C ASN A 105 -2.91 -3.31 30.64
N PRO A 106 -3.65 -4.23 31.29
CA PRO A 106 -4.27 -5.38 30.63
C PRO A 106 -5.38 -4.99 29.64
N LYS A 107 -5.87 -3.74 29.68
CA LYS A 107 -6.88 -3.24 28.74
C LYS A 107 -6.28 -2.67 27.46
N LEU A 108 -4.98 -2.37 27.47
CA LEU A 108 -4.26 -1.71 26.35
C LEU A 108 -3.06 -2.54 25.87
N SER A 109 -2.85 -3.73 26.44
CA SER A 109 -1.73 -4.60 26.13
C SER A 109 -1.96 -5.47 24.90
N THR A 110 -3.16 -5.46 24.33
CA THR A 110 -3.51 -6.29 23.18
C THR A 110 -4.13 -5.43 22.09
N THR A 111 -3.79 -5.71 20.85
CA THR A 111 -4.39 -5.10 19.67
C THR A 111 -4.74 -6.18 18.64
N ALA A 112 -5.71 -5.90 17.77
CA ALA A 112 -6.04 -6.72 16.62
C ALA A 112 -5.60 -6.00 15.34
N VAL A 113 -4.80 -6.66 14.53
CA VAL A 113 -4.45 -6.22 13.18
C VAL A 113 -5.39 -6.93 12.21
N ILE A 114 -6.13 -6.17 11.41
CA ILE A 114 -7.06 -6.67 10.39
C ILE A 114 -6.55 -6.20 9.02
N ILE A 115 -6.31 -7.15 8.12
CA ILE A 115 -5.76 -6.92 6.79
C ILE A 115 -6.82 -7.32 5.76
N TYR A 116 -7.34 -6.32 5.06
CA TYR A 116 -8.19 -6.53 3.90
C TYR A 116 -7.30 -6.80 2.70
N THR A 117 -7.43 -7.98 2.07
CA THR A 117 -6.63 -8.31 0.89
C THR A 117 -7.01 -7.50 -0.33
N ARG A 118 -8.09 -6.69 -0.28
CA ARG A 118 -8.51 -5.73 -1.33
C ARG A 118 -7.46 -4.65 -1.58
N ILE A 119 -6.37 -5.04 -2.23
CA ILE A 119 -5.41 -4.13 -2.85
C ILE A 119 -6.05 -3.67 -4.15
N VAL A 120 -6.37 -2.38 -4.23
CA VAL A 120 -7.16 -1.87 -5.35
C VAL A 120 -6.29 -1.83 -6.60
N LYS A 121 -6.74 -2.52 -7.65
CA LYS A 121 -6.12 -2.48 -8.97
C LYS A 121 -6.11 -1.03 -9.47
N PRO A 122 -5.06 -0.59 -10.19
CA PRO A 122 -5.12 0.70 -10.84
C PRO A 122 -6.29 0.68 -11.84
N THR A 123 -6.96 1.82 -12.02
CA THR A 123 -7.86 2.02 -13.15
C THR A 123 -7.27 3.13 -13.98
N ALA A 124 -6.77 2.80 -15.16
CA ALA A 124 -6.15 3.74 -16.05
C ALA A 124 -7.23 4.57 -16.76
N ASN A 125 -7.08 5.89 -16.72
CA ASN A 125 -7.92 6.79 -17.49
C ASN A 125 -7.20 8.12 -17.73
N PHE A 126 -7.56 8.77 -18.83
CA PHE A 126 -7.08 10.12 -19.12
C PHE A 126 -8.05 10.89 -20.01
N THR A 127 -7.89 12.20 -20.06
CA THR A 127 -8.47 13.08 -21.08
C THR A 127 -7.36 13.81 -21.82
N TYR A 128 -7.70 14.48 -22.92
CA TYR A 128 -6.74 15.27 -23.67
C TYR A 128 -7.40 16.55 -24.21
N SER A 129 -6.58 17.56 -24.48
CA SER A 129 -6.99 18.79 -25.18
C SER A 129 -5.92 19.17 -26.21
N ILE A 130 -6.37 19.63 -27.37
CA ILE A 130 -5.48 20.13 -28.43
C ILE A 130 -5.30 21.63 -28.23
N ASN A 131 -4.06 22.10 -28.27
CA ASN A 131 -3.77 23.53 -28.24
C ASN A 131 -4.23 24.16 -29.56
N SER A 132 -5.28 24.99 -29.54
CA SER A 132 -5.82 25.60 -30.76
C SER A 132 -4.85 26.54 -31.48
N SER A 133 -3.86 27.09 -30.77
CA SER A 133 -2.80 27.93 -31.33
C SER A 133 -1.63 27.11 -31.89
N GLN A 134 -1.52 25.83 -31.49
CA GLN A 134 -0.49 24.88 -31.91
C GLN A 134 -1.15 23.50 -32.06
N ALA A 135 -1.90 23.29 -33.15
CA ALA A 135 -2.75 22.10 -33.32
C ALA A 135 -2.00 20.74 -33.29
N HIS A 136 -0.67 20.78 -33.38
CA HIS A 136 0.23 19.64 -33.27
C HIS A 136 0.71 19.36 -31.83
N GLN A 137 0.33 20.21 -30.86
CA GLN A 137 0.59 20.03 -29.44
C GLN A 137 -0.68 19.58 -28.71
N VAL A 138 -0.58 18.47 -27.98
CA VAL A 138 -1.67 17.86 -27.22
C VAL A 138 -1.29 17.80 -25.75
N ASN A 139 -2.16 18.33 -24.89
CA ASN A 139 -2.02 18.23 -23.45
C ASN A 139 -2.83 17.04 -22.95
N PHE A 140 -2.21 16.15 -22.19
CA PHE A 140 -2.86 14.99 -21.58
C PHE A 140 -3.10 15.24 -20.10
N SER A 141 -4.28 14.85 -19.63
CA SER A 141 -4.68 14.94 -18.24
C SER A 141 -5.00 13.55 -17.71
N ASN A 142 -4.13 13.04 -16.84
CA ASN A 142 -4.34 11.76 -16.20
C ASN A 142 -5.49 11.82 -15.18
N SER A 143 -6.38 10.85 -15.24
CA SER A 143 -7.51 10.67 -14.32
C SER A 143 -7.54 9.24 -13.75
N SER A 144 -6.40 8.57 -13.77
CA SER A 144 -6.26 7.20 -13.27
C SER A 144 -6.42 7.15 -11.75
N LEU A 145 -7.00 6.05 -11.27
CA LEU A 145 -7.21 5.81 -9.84
C LEU A 145 -6.25 4.72 -9.35
N MET A 146 -5.93 4.76 -8.05
CA MET A 146 -5.21 3.70 -7.34
C MET A 146 -3.87 3.30 -7.99
N SER A 147 -3.17 4.28 -8.54
CA SER A 147 -1.92 4.12 -9.28
C SER A 147 -0.78 4.86 -8.58
N THR A 148 0.43 4.33 -8.68
CA THR A 148 1.67 4.86 -8.10
C THR A 148 2.69 5.29 -9.15
N ALA A 149 2.54 4.82 -10.39
CA ALA A 149 3.38 5.22 -11.54
C ALA A 149 2.57 5.17 -12.84
N TYR A 150 3.09 5.83 -13.88
CA TYR A 150 2.46 5.97 -15.19
C TYR A 150 3.49 5.75 -16.29
N VAL A 151 3.04 5.25 -17.44
CA VAL A 151 3.84 5.18 -18.66
C VAL A 151 2.96 5.57 -19.84
N TRP A 152 3.39 6.57 -20.59
CA TRP A 152 2.72 7.08 -21.78
C TRP A 152 3.44 6.63 -23.03
N ASP A 153 2.69 6.07 -23.97
CA ASP A 153 3.08 5.89 -25.36
C ASP A 153 2.14 6.73 -26.23
N PHE A 154 2.70 7.68 -26.97
CA PHE A 154 1.93 8.62 -27.79
C PHE A 154 1.55 8.04 -29.16
N GLY A 155 2.06 6.86 -29.52
CA GLY A 155 1.70 6.16 -30.75
C GLY A 155 2.33 6.73 -32.03
N ASP A 156 3.28 7.67 -31.91
CA ASP A 156 4.01 8.29 -33.03
C ASP A 156 5.47 7.80 -33.15
N GLY A 157 5.86 6.83 -32.33
CA GLY A 157 7.22 6.28 -32.30
C GLY A 157 8.22 7.10 -31.49
N THR A 158 7.79 8.18 -30.82
CA THR A 158 8.62 8.88 -29.84
C THR A 158 8.84 8.05 -28.58
N ALA A 159 9.82 8.45 -27.75
CA ALA A 159 10.11 7.73 -26.51
C ALA A 159 8.95 7.85 -25.52
N VAL A 160 8.70 6.78 -24.77
CA VAL A 160 7.72 6.77 -23.67
C VAL A 160 8.13 7.72 -22.54
N THR A 161 7.15 8.24 -21.81
CA THR A 161 7.38 9.11 -20.64
C THR A 161 6.63 8.63 -19.40
N ASP A 162 7.15 8.94 -18.22
CA ASP A 162 6.58 8.61 -16.91
C ASP A 162 5.93 9.81 -16.19
N GLU A 163 5.81 10.95 -16.89
CA GLU A 163 5.14 12.14 -16.38
C GLU A 163 3.67 11.86 -16.01
N THR A 164 3.20 12.46 -14.91
CA THR A 164 1.82 12.28 -14.45
C THR A 164 0.81 12.75 -15.50
N SER A 165 1.01 13.93 -16.10
CA SER A 165 0.12 14.55 -17.09
C SER A 165 0.97 15.33 -18.12
N PRO A 166 1.51 14.65 -19.15
CA PRO A 166 2.45 15.26 -20.09
C PRO A 166 1.77 16.16 -21.13
N ALA A 167 2.56 17.05 -21.71
CA ALA A 167 2.27 17.66 -23.00
C ALA A 167 3.15 17.01 -24.07
N HIS A 168 2.57 16.66 -25.23
CA HIS A 168 3.30 16.06 -26.34
C HIS A 168 3.15 16.87 -27.61
N THR A 169 4.20 16.91 -28.42
CA THR A 169 4.23 17.61 -29.69
C THR A 169 4.48 16.62 -30.82
N TYR A 170 3.49 16.43 -31.68
CA TYR A 170 3.56 15.55 -32.83
C TYR A 170 4.25 16.27 -34.00
N SER A 171 5.11 15.54 -34.72
CA SER A 171 5.87 16.08 -35.85
C SER A 171 5.08 16.11 -37.16
N SER A 172 3.98 15.38 -37.26
CA SER A 172 3.16 15.23 -38.47
C SER A 172 1.68 15.17 -38.14
N ALA A 173 0.84 15.53 -39.11
CA ALA A 173 -0.60 15.36 -38.99
C ALA A 173 -0.92 13.87 -39.13
N GLY A 174 -1.92 13.40 -38.39
CA GLY A 174 -2.30 11.99 -38.42
C GLY A 174 -3.21 11.57 -37.29
N THR A 175 -3.54 10.29 -37.32
CA THR A 175 -4.30 9.62 -36.26
C THR A 175 -3.33 8.81 -35.42
N TYR A 176 -3.29 9.09 -34.11
CA TYR A 176 -2.37 8.46 -33.19
C TYR A 176 -3.13 7.69 -32.11
N THR A 177 -2.66 6.49 -31.77
CA THR A 177 -3.19 5.67 -30.69
C THR A 177 -2.37 5.90 -29.43
N VAL A 178 -2.89 6.72 -28.53
CA VAL A 178 -2.23 7.04 -27.26
C VAL A 178 -2.61 6.01 -26.22
N THR A 179 -1.61 5.48 -25.53
CA THR A 179 -1.76 4.50 -24.45
C THR A 179 -1.19 5.07 -23.15
N LEU A 180 -2.02 5.16 -22.12
CA LEU A 180 -1.60 5.35 -20.74
C LEU A 180 -1.61 4.00 -20.04
N THR A 181 -0.47 3.57 -19.53
CA THR A 181 -0.35 2.44 -18.61
C THR A 181 -0.23 2.97 -17.19
N ALA A 182 -1.19 2.65 -16.33
CA ALA A 182 -1.16 3.03 -14.91
C ALA A 182 -0.75 1.81 -14.07
N VAL A 183 0.20 2.01 -13.14
CA VAL A 183 0.81 0.93 -12.34
C VAL A 183 0.39 1.07 -10.88
N GLY A 184 -0.24 0.04 -10.33
CA GLY A 184 -0.67 -0.02 -8.93
C GLY A 184 0.47 -0.24 -7.95
N ILE A 185 0.17 -0.15 -6.66
CA ILE A 185 1.16 -0.28 -5.57
C ILE A 185 1.86 -1.65 -5.52
N THR A 186 1.27 -2.68 -6.13
CA THR A 186 1.83 -4.04 -6.24
C THR A 186 2.34 -4.38 -7.63
N GLY A 187 2.46 -3.39 -8.52
CA GLY A 187 2.98 -3.57 -9.88
C GLY A 187 1.96 -4.07 -10.91
N GLU A 188 0.71 -4.37 -10.49
CA GLU A 188 -0.38 -4.61 -11.44
C GLU A 188 -0.57 -3.39 -12.36
N GLN A 189 -0.98 -3.64 -13.60
CA GLN A 189 -1.14 -2.60 -14.60
C GLN A 189 -2.56 -2.60 -15.15
N ASP A 190 -3.04 -1.40 -15.45
CA ASP A 190 -4.21 -1.18 -16.28
C ASP A 190 -3.86 -0.20 -17.42
N LYS A 191 -4.60 -0.28 -18.52
CA LYS A 191 -4.33 0.54 -19.71
C LYS A 191 -5.58 1.28 -20.15
N SER A 192 -5.40 2.58 -20.40
CA SER A 192 -6.36 3.40 -21.11
C SER A 192 -5.81 3.70 -22.49
N ILE A 193 -6.62 3.49 -23.52
CA ILE A 193 -6.24 3.70 -24.92
C ILE A 193 -7.23 4.68 -25.54
N LYS A 194 -6.73 5.74 -26.17
CA LYS A 194 -7.55 6.69 -26.93
C LYS A 194 -6.91 7.01 -28.26
N THR A 195 -7.74 7.07 -29.29
CA THR A 195 -7.34 7.57 -30.60
C THR A 195 -7.51 9.07 -30.63
N ILE A 196 -6.48 9.78 -31.05
CA ILE A 196 -6.52 11.23 -31.25
C ILE A 196 -6.21 11.57 -32.70
N GLU A 197 -6.84 12.63 -33.19
CA GLU A 197 -6.56 13.19 -34.51
C GLU A 197 -5.78 14.49 -34.32
N VAL A 198 -4.60 14.55 -34.94
CA VAL A 198 -3.69 15.69 -34.86
C VAL A 198 -3.61 16.34 -36.23
N ILE A 199 -3.78 17.65 -36.25
CA ILE A 199 -3.70 18.46 -37.47
C ILE A 199 -2.44 19.32 -37.35
N VAL A 200 -1.60 19.30 -38.38
CA VAL A 200 -0.47 20.24 -38.51
C VAL A 200 -0.90 21.33 -39.50
N PRO A 201 -0.83 22.62 -39.13
CA PRO A 201 -1.14 23.74 -40.03
C PRO A 201 -0.22 23.82 -41.25
#